data_AF-A0A7J5UV41-F1
#
_entry.id   AF-A0A7J5UV41-F1
#
_cell.length_a   1.000
_cell.length_b   1.000
_cell.length_c   1.000
_cell.angle_alpha   90.00
_cell.angle_beta   90.00
_cell.angle_gamma   90.00
#
_symmetry.space_group_name_H-M   'P 1'
#
loop_
_entity.id
_entity.type
_entity.pdbx_description
1 polymer ?
#
loop_
_entity_poly.entity_id
_entity_poly.type
_entity_poly.pdbx_seq_one_letter_code
_entity_poly.pdbx_strand_id
1 'polypeptide(L)'
;MGDGSVDRPVGGKPAFVAAHGIVAASDLTFDEAYGLARMVLELRGPVPVSRKRSAQLPHAVIRRLTEKGFVEQLGQSQLTEWIEVQMVRNLAAGSHGDYSAVRRGRGADERTQWFAVPTEAGSALVYGAMPEENTSATSPAEPPADASTRSDGARGPQADLLARSSPVDVAAALRSTPATKARDVTRAVCPNGPGLYAWWCEPGLVPDLAHAPDGPTVSKDGRLELLYVGLTTGTLRQRIVGNHLGNRTGSSTLRRALGAWLGEAEGWQREWRSGRQQHSSTSEAELTRWMRENLYLTWVRHPNPSDVEADVIRLLLPPLNYVHNSAHPNYSELRRRREAWRTGGSVG
;
A
#
# COMPACT_ATOMS: atom_id res chain seq x y z
N MET A 1 -15.31 -3.68 56.16
CA MET A 1 -14.24 -2.85 55.56
C MET A 1 -13.66 -3.67 54.43
N GLY A 2 -14.23 -3.49 53.23
CA GLY A 2 -13.87 -4.25 52.04
C GLY A 2 -12.82 -3.47 51.24
N ASP A 3 -11.71 -4.14 50.98
CA ASP A 3 -10.57 -3.73 50.17
C ASP A 3 -11.00 -3.49 48.72
N GLY A 4 -10.87 -2.24 48.27
CA GLY A 4 -11.20 -1.81 46.91
C GLY A 4 -9.92 -1.71 46.08
N SER A 5 -9.48 -2.84 45.53
CA SER A 5 -8.57 -2.87 44.39
C SER A 5 -9.23 -2.14 43.22
N VAL A 6 -8.77 -0.91 42.97
CA VAL A 6 -9.15 -0.12 41.80
C VAL A 6 -8.17 -0.49 40.69
N ASP A 7 -8.59 -1.40 39.81
CA ASP A 7 -7.94 -1.63 38.53
C ASP A 7 -7.94 -0.31 37.73
N ARG A 8 -6.75 0.25 37.53
CA ARG A 8 -6.55 1.40 36.65
C ARG A 8 -6.37 0.89 35.22
N PRO A 9 -7.08 1.43 34.22
CA PRO A 9 -6.82 1.08 32.83
C PRO A 9 -5.46 1.65 32.41
N VAL A 10 -4.53 0.78 32.01
CA VAL A 10 -3.20 1.16 31.52
C VAL A 10 -3.31 1.66 30.08
N GLY A 11 -3.84 2.88 29.91
CA GLY A 11 -4.03 3.54 28.61
C GLY A 11 -2.77 4.24 28.10
N GLY A 12 -1.88 3.51 27.42
CA GLY A 12 -0.79 4.07 26.61
C GLY A 12 -1.13 4.08 25.12
N LYS A 13 -0.58 5.03 24.33
CA LYS A 13 -0.70 4.97 22.86
C LYS A 13 -0.18 3.61 22.34
N PRO A 14 -0.84 2.95 21.37
CA PRO A 14 -0.44 1.60 20.91
C PRO A 14 1.04 1.47 20.54
N ALA A 15 1.63 2.50 19.89
CA ALA A 15 3.05 2.48 19.56
C ALA A 15 3.97 2.56 20.79
N PHE A 16 3.55 3.24 21.86
CA PHE A 16 4.29 3.35 23.11
C PHE A 16 4.30 2.01 23.85
N VAL A 17 3.14 1.34 23.91
CA VAL A 17 3.00 0.00 24.50
C VAL A 17 3.85 -1.02 23.72
N ALA A 18 3.72 -1.05 22.39
CA ALA A 18 4.53 -1.90 21.53
C ALA A 18 6.04 -1.62 21.72
N ALA A 19 6.45 -0.36 21.81
CA ALA A 19 7.86 0.00 22.00
C ALA A 19 8.47 -0.66 23.23
N HIS A 20 7.76 -0.70 24.36
CA HIS A 20 8.24 -1.38 25.56
C HIS A 20 8.41 -2.89 25.36
N GLY A 21 7.44 -3.55 24.72
CA GLY A 21 7.55 -4.98 24.39
C GLY A 21 8.70 -5.27 23.42
N ILE A 22 8.92 -4.39 22.43
CA ILE A 22 10.01 -4.51 21.47
C ILE A 22 11.37 -4.36 22.17
N VAL A 23 11.54 -3.38 23.07
CA VAL A 23 12.80 -3.20 23.82
C VAL A 23 13.10 -4.41 24.71
N ALA A 24 12.07 -5.06 25.25
CA ALA A 24 12.25 -6.28 26.04
C ALA A 24 12.64 -7.50 25.18
N ALA A 25 12.25 -7.52 23.90
CA ALA A 25 12.42 -8.65 22.99
C ALA A 25 13.52 -8.46 21.93
N SER A 26 14.21 -7.32 21.89
CA SER A 26 15.19 -6.98 20.85
C SER A 26 16.31 -6.07 21.37
N ASP A 27 17.33 -5.85 20.54
CA ASP A 27 18.45 -4.96 20.84
C ASP A 27 18.16 -3.49 20.44
N LEU A 28 16.89 -3.15 20.22
CA LEU A 28 16.48 -1.81 19.81
C LEU A 28 16.45 -0.87 21.01
N THR A 29 16.92 0.36 20.79
CA THR A 29 16.68 1.45 21.75
C THR A 29 15.20 1.82 21.77
N PHE A 30 14.74 2.47 22.84
CA PHE A 30 13.34 2.91 22.94
C PHE A 30 12.94 3.82 21.77
N ASP A 31 13.79 4.75 21.35
CA ASP A 31 13.51 5.64 20.22
C ASP A 31 13.37 4.90 18.88
N GLU A 32 14.14 3.82 18.69
CA GLU A 32 14.05 2.97 17.51
C GLU A 32 12.81 2.09 17.55
N ALA A 33 12.55 1.43 18.68
CA ALA A 33 11.36 0.64 18.93
C ALA A 33 10.08 1.46 18.77
N TYR A 34 10.05 2.67 19.34
CA TYR A 34 8.94 3.60 19.22
C TYR A 34 8.81 4.15 17.80
N GLY A 35 9.92 4.49 17.13
CA GLY A 35 9.89 4.91 15.73
C GLY A 35 9.33 3.84 14.80
N LEU A 36 9.74 2.58 15.00
CA LEU A 36 9.26 1.42 14.26
C LEU A 36 7.78 1.14 14.56
N ALA A 37 7.39 1.13 15.84
CA ALA A 37 6.02 0.91 16.26
C ALA A 37 5.07 2.00 15.75
N ARG A 38 5.49 3.27 15.77
CA ARG A 38 4.72 4.37 15.16
C ARG A 38 4.59 4.20 13.66
N MET A 39 5.65 3.79 12.98
CA MET A 39 5.61 3.54 11.53
C MET A 39 4.57 2.46 11.18
N VAL A 40 4.51 1.38 11.96
CA VAL A 40 3.62 0.24 11.73
C VAL A 40 2.18 0.51 12.18
N LEU A 41 1.98 1.07 13.37
CA LEU A 41 0.65 1.15 14.00
C LEU A 41 -0.06 2.49 13.77
N GLU A 42 0.69 3.59 13.67
CA GLU A 42 0.13 4.95 13.67
C GLU A 42 0.23 5.65 12.30
N LEU A 43 1.37 5.53 11.62
CA LEU A 43 1.63 6.29 10.38
C LEU A 43 1.08 5.61 9.11
N ARG A 44 0.69 4.34 9.20
CA ARG A 44 -0.14 3.55 8.25
C ARG A 44 0.18 3.79 6.75
N GLY A 45 1.47 3.82 6.40
CA GLY A 45 1.97 3.98 5.03
C GLY A 45 3.47 4.28 4.95
N PRO A 46 4.06 4.38 3.74
CA PRO A 46 5.45 4.80 3.56
C PRO A 46 5.68 6.20 4.13
N VAL A 47 6.61 6.33 5.08
CA VAL A 47 6.88 7.58 5.78
C VAL A 47 7.93 8.39 5.02
N PRO A 48 7.65 9.64 4.59
CA PRO A 48 8.65 10.45 3.89
C PRO A 48 9.93 10.61 4.70
N VAL A 49 11.07 10.27 4.09
CA VAL A 49 12.39 10.47 4.68
C VAL A 49 12.75 11.94 4.47
N SER A 50 12.89 12.66 5.57
CA SER A 50 13.21 14.09 5.56
C SER A 50 14.22 14.41 6.66
N ARG A 51 15.19 15.28 6.34
CA ARG A 51 16.14 15.82 7.32
C ARG A 51 15.59 17.03 8.09
N LYS A 52 14.36 17.48 7.77
CA LYS A 52 13.72 18.60 8.46
C LYS A 52 13.38 18.18 9.90
N ARG A 53 13.47 19.12 10.85
CA ARG A 53 13.06 18.90 12.25
C ARG A 53 11.59 18.52 12.40
N SER A 54 10.74 18.91 11.46
CA SER A 54 9.31 18.58 11.40
C SER A 54 9.00 17.22 10.75
N ALA A 55 10.01 16.40 10.46
CA ALA A 55 9.78 15.06 9.91
C ALA A 55 8.98 14.20 10.89
N GLN A 56 8.08 13.37 10.35
CA GLN A 56 7.22 12.48 11.16
C GLN A 56 8.04 11.48 11.99
N LEU A 57 9.22 11.10 11.47
CA LEU A 57 10.24 10.32 12.14
C LEU A 57 11.63 10.94 11.89
N PRO A 58 12.52 10.98 12.89
CA PRO A 58 13.88 11.48 12.69
C PRO A 58 14.65 10.63 11.68
N HIS A 59 15.37 11.28 10.76
CA HIS A 59 16.21 10.60 9.77
C HIS A 59 17.23 9.64 10.39
N ALA A 60 17.77 9.98 11.57
CA ALA A 60 18.72 9.12 12.28
C ALA A 60 18.08 7.80 12.75
N VAL A 61 16.83 7.85 13.23
CA VAL A 61 16.07 6.66 13.63
C VAL A 61 15.78 5.78 12.42
N ILE A 62 15.32 6.37 11.31
CA ILE A 62 15.08 5.66 10.04
C ILE A 62 16.35 4.96 9.58
N ARG A 63 17.50 5.66 9.60
CA ARG A 63 18.80 5.10 9.19
C ARG A 63 19.19 3.90 10.04
N ARG A 64 19.14 4.00 11.38
CA ARG A 64 19.53 2.90 12.26
C ARG A 64 18.59 1.69 12.14
N LEU A 65 17.29 1.94 12.01
CA LEU A 65 16.32 0.87 11.71
C LEU A 65 16.55 0.23 10.34
N THR A 66 17.07 1.00 9.37
CA THR A 66 17.47 0.47 8.06
C THR A 66 18.71 -0.42 8.17
N GLU A 67 19.74 0.03 8.91
CA GLU A 67 20.97 -0.73 9.16
C GLU A 67 20.68 -2.05 9.88
N LYS A 68 19.70 -2.06 10.80
CA LYS A 68 19.22 -3.26 11.51
C LYS A 68 18.21 -4.11 10.72
N GLY A 69 17.87 -3.72 9.49
CA GLY A 69 16.97 -4.49 8.62
C GLY A 69 15.48 -4.44 9.01
N PHE A 70 15.06 -3.55 9.90
CA PHE A 70 13.67 -3.37 10.31
C PHE A 70 12.90 -2.34 9.47
N VAL A 71 13.61 -1.48 8.73
CA VAL A 71 13.04 -0.48 7.82
C VAL A 71 13.77 -0.54 6.47
N GLU A 72 13.04 -0.31 5.39
CA GLU A 72 13.58 -0.17 4.04
C GLU A 72 13.32 1.25 3.51
N GLN A 73 14.26 1.81 2.76
CA GLN A 73 14.08 3.11 2.11
C GLN A 73 13.77 2.94 0.61
N LEU A 74 12.59 3.39 0.20
CA LEU A 74 12.11 3.38 -1.18
C LEU A 74 12.26 4.76 -1.81
N GLY A 75 12.98 4.84 -2.93
CA GLY A 75 13.05 6.05 -3.75
C GLY A 75 11.93 6.06 -4.78
N GLN A 76 11.12 7.11 -4.80
CA GLN A 76 10.19 7.41 -5.88
C GLN A 76 10.75 8.58 -6.69
N SER A 77 11.07 8.31 -7.95
CA SER A 77 11.55 9.33 -8.88
C SER A 77 10.39 9.89 -9.71
N GLN A 78 10.31 11.21 -9.82
CA GLN A 78 9.46 11.92 -10.77
C GLN A 78 10.35 12.53 -11.85
N LEU A 79 10.16 12.06 -13.08
CA LEU A 79 10.77 12.63 -14.27
C LEU A 79 9.80 13.68 -14.85
N THR A 80 10.20 14.94 -14.85
CA THR A 80 9.45 16.01 -15.53
C THR A 80 10.21 16.37 -16.79
N GLU A 81 9.68 16.01 -17.95
CA GLU A 81 10.22 16.52 -19.21
C GLU A 81 9.72 17.94 -19.46
N TRP A 82 10.63 18.82 -19.84
CA TRP A 82 10.30 20.16 -20.29
C TRP A 82 10.79 20.38 -21.71
N ILE A 83 10.02 21.17 -22.45
CA ILE A 83 10.35 21.60 -23.80
C ILE A 83 10.47 23.12 -23.74
N GLU A 84 11.66 23.61 -24.09
CA GLU A 84 11.86 25.04 -24.25
C GLU A 84 11.34 25.44 -25.63
N VAL A 85 10.28 26.24 -25.62
CA VAL A 85 9.66 26.80 -26.82
C VAL A 85 9.93 28.30 -26.81
N GLN A 86 10.67 28.77 -27.81
CA GLN A 86 10.79 30.20 -28.06
C GLN A 86 9.66 30.62 -29.01
N MET A 87 8.87 31.60 -28.58
CA MET A 87 7.83 32.21 -29.41
C MET A 87 8.41 33.44 -30.08
N VAL A 88 8.42 33.48 -31.41
CA VAL A 88 8.83 34.64 -32.20
C VAL A 88 7.58 35.28 -32.79
N ARG A 89 7.39 36.58 -32.52
CA ARG A 89 6.26 37.34 -33.06
C ARG A 89 6.60 37.83 -34.46
N ASN A 90 5.79 37.47 -35.44
CA ASN A 90 5.94 38.00 -36.80
C ASN A 90 5.29 39.38 -36.87
N LEU A 91 6.07 40.41 -37.20
CA LEU A 91 5.62 41.81 -37.28
C LEU A 91 5.34 42.24 -38.73
N ALA A 92 4.92 41.32 -39.59
CA ALA A 92 4.50 41.68 -40.94
C ALA A 92 3.22 42.52 -40.89
N ALA A 93 3.28 43.70 -41.52
CA ALA A 93 2.20 44.68 -41.52
C ALA A 93 0.90 44.04 -42.06
N GLY A 94 -0.13 43.96 -41.21
CA GLY A 94 -1.45 43.42 -41.54
C GLY A 94 -1.79 42.07 -40.90
N SER A 95 -0.82 41.35 -40.31
CA SER A 95 -1.11 40.12 -39.57
C SER A 95 -1.41 40.42 -38.10
N HIS A 96 -2.64 40.16 -37.65
CA HIS A 96 -2.97 40.19 -36.24
C HIS A 96 -2.39 38.95 -35.55
N GLY A 97 -1.22 39.13 -34.92
CA GLY A 97 -0.77 38.26 -33.84
C GLY A 97 -0.29 36.86 -34.23
N ASP A 98 0.34 36.70 -35.39
CA ASP A 98 0.94 35.42 -35.77
C ASP A 98 2.26 35.19 -35.00
N TYR A 99 2.31 34.13 -34.20
CA TYR A 99 3.51 33.69 -33.49
C TYR A 99 4.03 32.41 -34.14
N SER A 100 5.32 32.36 -34.46
CA SER A 100 5.99 31.12 -34.82
C SER A 100 6.70 30.53 -33.58
N ALA A 101 6.41 29.28 -33.27
CA ALA A 101 7.05 28.54 -32.18
C ALA A 101 8.27 27.79 -32.71
N VAL A 102 9.46 28.14 -32.24
CA VAL A 102 10.69 27.39 -32.55
C VAL A 102 11.11 26.62 -31.29
N ARG A 103 11.16 25.28 -31.40
CA ARG A 103 11.66 24.41 -30.33
C ARG A 103 13.17 24.58 -30.21
N ARG A 104 13.65 25.07 -29.07
CA ARG A 104 15.07 25.37 -28.81
C ARG A 104 15.79 24.22 -28.11
N GLY A 105 15.09 23.44 -27.29
CA GLY A 105 15.69 22.38 -26.50
C GLY A 105 14.68 21.44 -25.86
N ARG A 106 15.19 20.39 -25.25
CA ARG A 106 14.45 19.43 -24.41
C ARG A 106 15.33 19.10 -23.21
N GLY A 107 14.76 19.12 -22.02
CA GLY A 107 15.43 18.67 -20.81
C GLY A 107 14.51 17.81 -19.96
N ALA A 108 15.07 17.17 -18.94
CA ALA A 108 14.32 16.40 -17.97
C ALA A 108 14.85 16.70 -16.58
N ASP A 109 13.95 17.04 -15.66
CA ASP A 109 14.26 17.16 -14.24
C ASP A 109 13.87 15.87 -13.55
N GLU A 110 14.81 15.25 -12.85
CA GLU A 110 14.57 14.09 -12.02
C GLU A 110 14.55 14.50 -10.54
N ARG A 111 13.40 14.35 -9.88
CA ARG A 111 13.29 14.53 -8.42
C ARG A 111 13.02 13.20 -7.76
N THR A 112 13.94 12.75 -6.92
CA THR A 112 13.76 11.53 -6.10
C THR A 112 13.31 11.88 -4.69
N GLN A 113 12.13 11.41 -4.31
CA GLN A 113 11.63 11.45 -2.93
C GLN A 113 11.83 10.08 -2.27
N TRP A 114 12.41 10.07 -1.07
CA TRP A 114 12.66 8.84 -0.31
C TRP A 114 11.56 8.61 0.73
N PHE A 115 11.20 7.35 0.93
CA PHE A 115 10.20 6.91 1.90
C PHE A 115 10.72 5.72 2.72
N ALA A 116 10.53 5.75 4.03
CA ALA A 116 10.80 4.63 4.92
C ALA A 116 9.56 3.74 5.03
N VAL A 117 9.74 2.43 4.90
CA VAL A 117 8.69 1.42 5.00
C VAL A 117 9.16 0.34 5.96
N PRO A 118 8.34 -0.12 6.91
CA PRO A 118 8.75 -1.20 7.80
C PRO A 118 8.96 -2.48 6.97
N THR A 119 10.05 -3.20 7.24
CA THR A 119 10.27 -4.52 6.65
C THR A 119 9.36 -5.54 7.32
N GLU A 120 9.32 -6.74 6.75
CA GLU A 120 8.59 -7.86 7.32
C GLU A 120 9.03 -8.19 8.75
N ALA A 121 10.33 -8.22 9.00
CA ALA A 121 10.89 -8.42 10.33
C ALA A 121 10.51 -7.27 11.27
N GLY A 122 10.52 -6.03 10.79
CA GLY A 122 10.11 -4.86 11.57
C GLY A 122 8.63 -4.91 11.96
N SER A 123 7.74 -5.25 11.02
CA SER A 123 6.32 -5.42 11.28
C SER A 123 6.04 -6.60 12.23
N ALA A 124 6.67 -7.75 12.03
CA ALA A 124 6.50 -8.92 12.88
C ALA A 124 6.95 -8.64 14.33
N LEU A 125 8.07 -7.94 14.50
CA LEU A 125 8.57 -7.52 15.81
C LEU A 125 7.58 -6.59 16.53
N VAL A 126 6.95 -5.65 15.81
CA VAL A 126 5.94 -4.76 16.39
C VAL A 126 4.68 -5.51 16.79
N TYR A 127 4.15 -6.38 15.91
CA TYR A 127 2.91 -7.11 16.21
C TYR A 127 3.09 -8.17 17.30
N GLY A 128 4.26 -8.82 17.36
CA GLY A 128 4.57 -9.79 18.42
C GLY A 128 4.80 -9.15 19.80
N ALA A 129 5.04 -7.84 19.85
CA ALA A 129 5.22 -7.08 21.09
C ALA A 129 3.90 -6.49 21.65
N MET A 130 2.78 -6.72 20.98
CA MET A 130 1.47 -6.26 21.44
C MET A 130 0.85 -7.27 22.42
N PRO A 131 0.35 -6.85 23.59
CA PRO A 131 -0.36 -7.76 24.50
C PRO A 131 -1.67 -8.24 23.86
N GLU A 132 -2.00 -9.53 24.05
CA GLU A 132 -3.16 -10.17 23.40
C GLU A 132 -4.49 -9.46 23.70
N GLU A 133 -4.63 -8.86 24.89
CA GLU A 133 -5.84 -8.16 25.34
C GLU A 133 -6.11 -6.82 24.65
N ASN A 134 -5.12 -6.20 23.99
CA ASN A 134 -5.29 -4.91 23.32
C ASN A 134 -5.71 -5.04 21.84
N THR A 135 -6.01 -6.26 21.39
CA THR A 135 -6.66 -6.51 20.10
C THR A 135 -8.19 -6.36 20.18
N SER A 136 -8.76 -6.20 21.39
CA SER A 136 -10.19 -6.25 21.65
C SER A 136 -10.70 -5.18 22.64
N ALA A 137 -10.27 -3.91 22.56
CA ALA A 137 -10.95 -2.81 23.28
C ALA A 137 -10.50 -1.41 22.82
N THR A 138 -11.11 -0.87 21.77
CA THR A 138 -11.35 0.59 21.65
C THR A 138 -12.57 0.79 20.75
N SER A 139 -13.76 0.68 21.35
CA SER A 139 -14.98 1.25 20.77
C SER A 139 -14.86 2.78 20.86
N PRO A 140 -14.94 3.56 19.77
CA PRO A 140 -14.86 5.01 19.89
C PRO A 140 -16.14 5.55 20.54
N ALA A 141 -15.97 6.35 21.59
CA ALA A 141 -17.01 7.17 22.18
C ALA A 141 -17.63 8.12 21.13
N GLU A 142 -18.94 8.34 21.25
CA GLU A 142 -19.72 9.29 20.45
C GLU A 142 -19.07 10.69 20.40
N PRO A 143 -18.99 11.34 19.23
CA PRO A 143 -18.60 12.74 19.15
C PRO A 143 -19.78 13.64 19.58
N PRO A 144 -19.54 14.76 20.27
CA PRO A 144 -20.58 15.69 20.66
C PRO A 144 -21.17 16.40 19.44
N ALA A 145 -22.47 16.66 19.52
CA ALA A 145 -23.23 17.37 18.50
C ALA A 145 -22.94 18.89 18.52
N ASP A 146 -23.02 19.44 17.31
CA ASP A 146 -23.32 20.83 16.94
C ASP A 146 -22.13 21.80 16.70
N ALA A 147 -22.01 22.27 15.44
CA ALA A 147 -22.25 23.67 15.06
C ALA A 147 -21.81 23.98 13.60
N SER A 148 -22.82 24.25 12.77
CA SER A 148 -22.84 25.22 11.65
C SER A 148 -22.00 25.00 10.37
N THR A 149 -22.73 24.54 9.36
CA THR A 149 -22.74 24.92 7.93
C THR A 149 -21.96 26.17 7.48
N ARG A 150 -21.17 26.01 6.41
CA ARG A 150 -21.18 26.88 5.21
C ARG A 150 -20.99 26.04 3.93
N SER A 151 -21.89 26.22 2.97
CA SER A 151 -21.84 25.72 1.58
C SER A 151 -20.68 26.41 0.82
N ASP A 152 -20.11 25.90 -0.27
CA ASP A 152 -20.73 25.32 -1.48
C ASP A 152 -19.72 24.50 -2.29
N GLY A 153 -20.22 23.57 -3.12
CA GLY A 153 -19.47 23.04 -4.27
C GLY A 153 -19.57 21.54 -4.51
N ALA A 154 -20.75 21.08 -4.98
CA ALA A 154 -20.97 19.82 -5.72
C ALA A 154 -20.39 18.52 -5.10
N ARG A 155 -21.08 17.98 -4.09
CA ARG A 155 -20.83 16.63 -3.55
C ARG A 155 -22.05 15.76 -3.84
N GLY A 156 -21.96 14.88 -4.83
CA GLY A 156 -23.06 13.97 -5.18
C GLY A 156 -23.34 12.93 -4.08
N PRO A 157 -24.53 12.31 -4.07
CA PRO A 157 -25.06 11.44 -3.00
C PRO A 157 -24.28 10.13 -2.76
N GLN A 158 -23.20 9.86 -3.50
CA GLN A 158 -22.33 8.69 -3.30
C GLN A 158 -21.23 8.90 -2.25
N ALA A 159 -20.91 10.14 -1.88
CA ALA A 159 -19.78 10.43 -1.00
C ALA A 159 -20.07 10.16 0.50
N ASP A 160 -21.33 10.29 0.93
CA ASP A 160 -21.72 10.16 2.35
C ASP A 160 -22.02 8.72 2.79
N LEU A 161 -22.33 7.80 1.86
CA LEU A 161 -22.57 6.38 2.19
C LEU A 161 -21.28 5.64 2.63
N LEU A 162 -20.12 6.13 2.22
CA LEU A 162 -18.83 5.43 2.34
C LEU A 162 -18.03 5.80 3.60
N ALA A 163 -18.48 6.78 4.38
CA ALA A 163 -17.79 7.20 5.60
C ALA A 163 -18.16 6.37 6.84
N ARG A 164 -19.21 5.53 6.74
CA ARG A 164 -19.75 4.72 7.85
C ARG A 164 -19.82 3.22 7.54
N SER A 165 -19.21 2.78 6.45
CA SER A 165 -19.30 1.38 6.02
C SER A 165 -18.53 0.47 6.98
N SER A 166 -19.21 -0.54 7.53
CA SER A 166 -18.55 -1.55 8.35
C SER A 166 -17.54 -2.35 7.51
N PRO A 167 -16.58 -3.08 8.13
CA PRO A 167 -15.71 -3.99 7.39
C PRO A 167 -16.47 -4.99 6.51
N VAL A 168 -17.66 -5.44 6.96
CA VAL A 168 -18.55 -6.33 6.20
C VAL A 168 -19.07 -5.65 4.94
N ASP A 169 -19.52 -4.40 5.05
CA ASP A 169 -20.01 -3.64 3.90
C ASP A 169 -18.91 -3.38 2.88
N VAL A 170 -17.70 -3.05 3.36
CA VAL A 170 -16.53 -2.84 2.51
C VAL A 170 -16.14 -4.14 1.81
N ALA A 171 -16.12 -5.27 2.51
CA ALA A 171 -15.83 -6.58 1.94
C ALA A 171 -16.87 -6.97 0.87
N ALA A 172 -18.16 -6.76 1.15
CA ALA A 172 -19.24 -7.00 0.19
C ALA A 172 -19.13 -6.09 -1.04
N ALA A 173 -18.78 -4.82 -0.84
CA ALA A 173 -18.58 -3.87 -1.93
C ALA A 173 -17.33 -4.21 -2.78
N LEU A 174 -16.24 -4.67 -2.19
CA LEU A 174 -15.07 -5.16 -2.95
C LEU A 174 -15.42 -6.39 -3.79
N ARG A 175 -16.25 -7.30 -3.28
CA ARG A 175 -16.75 -8.45 -4.05
C ARG A 175 -17.77 -8.07 -5.12
N SER A 176 -18.35 -6.88 -5.02
CA SER A 176 -19.41 -6.43 -5.93
C SER A 176 -18.88 -6.17 -7.35
N THR A 177 -19.76 -6.39 -8.32
CA THR A 177 -19.50 -6.24 -9.75
C THR A 177 -20.02 -4.91 -10.29
N PRO A 178 -19.45 -4.36 -11.37
CA PRO A 178 -18.47 -5.00 -12.26
C PRO A 178 -17.00 -4.80 -11.84
N ALA A 179 -16.21 -5.88 -11.93
CA ALA A 179 -14.74 -5.78 -11.86
C ALA A 179 -14.20 -5.27 -13.20
N THR A 180 -13.25 -4.34 -13.16
CA THR A 180 -12.62 -3.76 -14.35
C THR A 180 -11.35 -4.53 -14.71
N LYS A 181 -11.18 -4.98 -15.96
CA LYS A 181 -9.95 -5.63 -16.39
C LYS A 181 -8.77 -4.66 -16.26
N ALA A 182 -7.63 -5.13 -15.75
CA ALA A 182 -6.49 -4.27 -15.41
C ALA A 182 -5.92 -3.48 -16.60
N ARG A 183 -5.98 -4.03 -17.83
CA ARG A 183 -5.62 -3.28 -19.06
C ARG A 183 -6.48 -2.03 -19.29
N ASP A 184 -7.73 -2.05 -18.85
CA ASP A 184 -8.70 -0.96 -19.03
C ASP A 184 -8.70 0.05 -17.87
N VAL A 185 -7.95 -0.25 -16.80
CA VAL A 185 -7.84 0.64 -15.64
C VAL A 185 -6.89 1.80 -15.96
N THR A 186 -7.48 2.96 -16.19
CA THR A 186 -6.77 4.22 -16.44
C THR A 186 -6.98 5.21 -15.29
N ARG A 187 -6.23 6.32 -15.29
CA ARG A 187 -6.44 7.40 -14.31
C ARG A 187 -7.84 8.01 -14.39
N ALA A 188 -8.50 7.95 -15.55
CA ALA A 188 -9.84 8.48 -15.74
C ALA A 188 -10.90 7.61 -15.03
N VAL A 189 -10.73 6.28 -15.08
CA VAL A 189 -11.66 5.33 -14.45
C VAL A 189 -11.40 5.19 -12.96
N CYS A 190 -10.13 5.28 -12.55
CA CYS A 190 -9.74 5.07 -11.16
C CYS A 190 -10.05 6.31 -10.30
N PRO A 191 -10.81 6.16 -9.19
CA PRO A 191 -11.26 7.30 -8.39
C PRO A 191 -10.09 8.04 -7.73
N ASN A 192 -10.30 9.33 -7.55
CA ASN A 192 -9.41 10.17 -6.78
C ASN A 192 -9.86 10.18 -5.31
N GLY A 193 -8.98 9.74 -4.40
CA GLY A 193 -9.24 9.68 -2.96
C GLY A 193 -8.89 8.33 -2.33
N PRO A 194 -8.90 8.27 -0.99
CA PRO A 194 -8.50 7.09 -0.23
C PRO A 194 -9.51 5.95 -0.38
N GLY A 195 -9.06 4.74 -0.09
CA GLY A 195 -9.92 3.56 -0.15
C GLY A 195 -9.18 2.24 -0.17
N LEU A 196 -9.95 1.18 -0.39
CA LEU A 196 -9.49 -0.19 -0.56
C LEU A 196 -9.71 -0.65 -2.00
N TYR A 197 -8.93 -1.64 -2.42
CA TYR A 197 -9.04 -2.27 -3.73
C TYR A 197 -8.74 -3.76 -3.63
N ALA A 198 -9.38 -4.54 -4.50
CA ALA A 198 -9.18 -5.97 -4.59
C ALA A 198 -8.77 -6.34 -6.02
N TRP A 199 -7.75 -7.19 -6.11
CA TRP A 199 -7.27 -7.79 -7.35
C TRP A 199 -7.79 -9.20 -7.48
N TRP A 200 -8.31 -9.51 -8.65
CA TRP A 200 -8.96 -10.77 -8.97
C TRP A 200 -8.33 -11.42 -10.19
N CYS A 201 -8.45 -12.73 -10.31
CA CYS A 201 -8.08 -13.47 -11.51
C CYS A 201 -9.14 -14.50 -11.87
N GLU A 202 -9.01 -15.12 -13.04
CA GLU A 202 -9.78 -16.31 -13.38
C GLU A 202 -9.28 -17.51 -12.55
N PRO A 203 -10.16 -18.46 -12.20
CA PRO A 203 -9.79 -19.65 -11.45
C PRO A 203 -8.61 -20.41 -12.06
N GLY A 204 -7.70 -20.87 -11.20
CA GLY A 204 -6.54 -21.68 -11.61
C GLY A 204 -5.42 -20.93 -12.34
N LEU A 205 -5.52 -19.61 -12.51
CA LEU A 205 -4.47 -18.81 -13.15
C LEU A 205 -3.13 -18.85 -12.37
N VAL A 206 -3.21 -18.82 -11.03
CA VAL A 206 -2.01 -18.87 -10.17
C VAL A 206 -1.86 -20.31 -9.66
N PRO A 207 -0.88 -21.07 -10.18
CA PRO A 207 -0.71 -22.47 -9.80
C PRO A 207 -0.30 -22.61 -8.33
N ASP A 208 -0.63 -23.76 -7.74
CA ASP A 208 -0.28 -24.17 -6.37
C ASP A 208 -0.76 -23.24 -5.25
N LEU A 209 -1.67 -22.31 -5.57
CA LEU A 209 -2.32 -21.44 -4.61
C LEU A 209 -3.36 -22.25 -3.82
N ALA A 210 -3.08 -22.56 -2.55
CA ALA A 210 -4.09 -23.19 -1.71
C ALA A 210 -5.25 -22.22 -1.47
N HIS A 211 -6.47 -22.74 -1.40
CA HIS A 211 -7.64 -21.96 -1.01
C HIS A 211 -7.87 -22.00 0.50
N ALA A 212 -8.70 -21.09 1.01
CA ALA A 212 -9.18 -21.18 2.39
C ALA A 212 -10.00 -22.47 2.59
N PRO A 213 -10.22 -22.92 3.85
CA PRO A 213 -10.98 -24.15 4.13
C PRO A 213 -12.37 -24.19 3.47
N ASP A 214 -13.03 -23.04 3.37
CA ASP A 214 -14.36 -22.88 2.76
C ASP A 214 -14.30 -22.63 1.24
N GLY A 215 -13.12 -22.80 0.62
CA GLY A 215 -12.88 -22.54 -0.80
C GLY A 215 -12.36 -21.13 -1.10
N PRO A 216 -12.20 -20.78 -2.39
CA PRO A 216 -11.75 -19.45 -2.80
C PRO A 216 -12.80 -18.39 -2.49
N THR A 217 -12.34 -17.20 -2.07
CA THR A 217 -13.20 -16.02 -2.07
C THR A 217 -13.45 -15.58 -3.51
N VAL A 218 -14.72 -15.60 -3.93
CA VAL A 218 -15.12 -15.27 -5.31
C VAL A 218 -15.85 -13.93 -5.44
N SER A 219 -15.77 -13.35 -6.65
CA SER A 219 -16.58 -12.20 -7.07
C SER A 219 -18.08 -12.50 -6.98
N LYS A 220 -18.92 -11.45 -6.99
CA LYS A 220 -20.38 -11.59 -6.85
C LYS A 220 -21.02 -12.52 -7.90
N ASP A 221 -20.47 -12.58 -9.10
CA ASP A 221 -20.92 -13.45 -10.19
C ASP A 221 -20.23 -14.82 -10.21
N GLY A 222 -19.35 -15.11 -9.25
CA GLY A 222 -18.64 -16.38 -9.11
C GLY A 222 -17.56 -16.66 -10.16
N ARG A 223 -17.25 -15.69 -11.04
CA ARG A 223 -16.33 -15.91 -12.18
C ARG A 223 -14.87 -15.65 -11.88
N LEU A 224 -14.57 -14.89 -10.83
CA LEU A 224 -13.21 -14.49 -10.49
C LEU A 224 -12.88 -14.86 -9.05
N GLU A 225 -11.64 -15.25 -8.82
CA GLU A 225 -11.07 -15.55 -7.51
C GLU A 225 -10.26 -14.37 -7.00
N LEU A 226 -10.39 -14.08 -5.71
CA LEU A 226 -9.63 -13.04 -5.04
C LEU A 226 -8.16 -13.45 -4.94
N LEU A 227 -7.25 -12.54 -5.30
CA LEU A 227 -5.81 -12.71 -5.10
C LEU A 227 -5.29 -11.86 -3.95
N TYR A 228 -5.69 -10.59 -3.92
CA TYR A 228 -5.04 -9.59 -3.06
C TYR A 228 -5.98 -8.44 -2.75
N VAL A 229 -5.96 -7.98 -1.50
CA VAL A 229 -6.60 -6.74 -1.05
C VAL A 229 -5.52 -5.75 -0.61
N GLY A 230 -5.66 -4.50 -1.01
CA GLY A 230 -4.81 -3.42 -0.49
C GLY A 230 -5.59 -2.15 -0.25
N LEU A 231 -4.91 -1.21 0.41
CA LEU A 231 -5.45 0.11 0.66
C LEU A 231 -4.52 1.24 0.21
N THR A 232 -5.06 2.45 0.32
CA THR A 232 -4.30 3.70 0.27
C THR A 232 -5.03 4.78 1.06
N THR A 233 -4.32 5.46 1.96
CA THR A 233 -4.75 6.71 2.60
C THR A 233 -4.53 7.93 1.69
N GLY A 234 -3.74 7.76 0.61
CA GLY A 234 -3.60 8.72 -0.47
C GLY A 234 -4.73 8.56 -1.49
N THR A 235 -4.39 8.30 -2.75
CA THR A 235 -5.39 8.14 -3.82
C THR A 235 -5.34 6.75 -4.45
N LEU A 236 -6.52 6.14 -4.63
CA LEU A 236 -6.68 4.88 -5.36
C LEU A 236 -6.05 4.97 -6.74
N ARG A 237 -6.31 6.06 -7.46
CA ARG A 237 -5.67 6.39 -8.74
C ARG A 237 -4.15 6.26 -8.72
N GLN A 238 -3.47 6.91 -7.76
CA GLN A 238 -2.01 6.86 -7.71
C GLN A 238 -1.51 5.48 -7.30
N ARG A 239 -2.17 4.84 -6.33
CA ARG A 239 -1.77 3.52 -5.85
C ARG A 239 -1.91 2.45 -6.94
N ILE A 240 -3.04 2.39 -7.61
CA ILE A 240 -3.34 1.37 -8.63
C ILE A 240 -2.61 1.67 -9.93
N VAL A 241 -2.86 2.83 -10.53
CA VAL A 241 -2.33 3.15 -11.87
C VAL A 241 -0.87 3.57 -11.79
N GLY A 242 -0.53 4.41 -10.80
CA GLY A 242 0.83 4.95 -10.66
C GLY A 242 1.82 3.91 -10.12
N ASN A 243 1.45 3.14 -9.10
CA ASN A 243 2.40 2.22 -8.47
C ASN A 243 2.28 0.79 -9.00
N HIS A 244 1.11 0.15 -8.93
CA HIS A 244 0.97 -1.25 -9.33
C HIS A 244 1.12 -1.46 -10.85
N LEU A 245 0.48 -0.61 -11.66
CA LEU A 245 0.42 -0.75 -13.13
C LEU A 245 1.40 0.15 -13.90
N GLY A 246 2.10 1.05 -13.20
CA GLY A 246 2.93 2.09 -13.81
C GLY A 246 4.33 2.20 -13.21
N ASN A 247 4.70 1.34 -12.28
CA ASN A 247 6.00 1.38 -11.62
C ASN A 247 6.53 -0.04 -11.34
N ARG A 248 7.72 -0.08 -10.73
CA ARG A 248 8.49 -1.29 -10.44
C ARG A 248 8.02 -1.97 -9.15
N THR A 249 8.41 -3.23 -9.03
CA THR A 249 8.07 -4.15 -7.94
C THR A 249 8.38 -3.60 -6.55
N GLY A 250 9.45 -2.81 -6.39
CA GLY A 250 9.80 -2.18 -5.11
C GLY A 250 8.70 -1.31 -4.50
N SER A 251 7.78 -0.77 -5.30
CA SER A 251 6.70 0.11 -4.86
C SER A 251 5.36 -0.60 -4.62
N SER A 252 5.33 -1.93 -4.78
CA SER A 252 4.09 -2.71 -4.82
C SER A 252 4.24 -4.06 -4.09
N THR A 253 3.52 -4.22 -2.99
CA THR A 253 3.36 -5.49 -2.27
C THR A 253 2.80 -6.62 -3.14
N LEU A 254 1.78 -6.34 -3.95
CA LEU A 254 1.21 -7.32 -4.90
C LEU A 254 2.26 -7.84 -5.88
N ARG A 255 2.95 -6.96 -6.61
CA ARG A 255 4.06 -7.33 -7.51
C ARG A 255 5.13 -8.17 -6.84
N ARG A 256 5.48 -7.88 -5.58
CA ARG A 256 6.42 -8.72 -4.81
C ARG A 256 5.87 -10.11 -4.55
N ALA A 257 4.58 -10.23 -4.20
CA ALA A 257 3.93 -11.52 -4.01
C ALA A 257 3.86 -12.32 -5.34
N LEU A 258 3.43 -11.67 -6.43
CA LEU A 258 3.38 -12.28 -7.76
C LEU A 258 4.76 -12.70 -8.25
N GLY A 259 5.77 -11.83 -8.13
CA GLY A 259 7.14 -12.14 -8.52
C GLY A 259 7.75 -13.28 -7.72
N ALA A 260 7.43 -13.38 -6.43
CA ALA A 260 7.85 -14.50 -5.59
C ALA A 260 7.12 -15.81 -5.93
N TRP A 261 5.86 -15.73 -6.36
CA TRP A 261 5.04 -16.91 -6.64
C TRP A 261 5.24 -17.46 -8.05
N LEU A 262 5.20 -16.58 -9.05
CA LEU A 262 5.17 -16.91 -10.48
C LEU A 262 6.52 -16.68 -11.17
N GLY A 263 7.42 -15.91 -10.57
CA GLY A 263 8.58 -15.39 -11.29
C GLY A 263 9.50 -16.46 -11.88
N GLU A 264 9.62 -17.62 -11.23
CA GLU A 264 10.41 -18.75 -11.76
C GLU A 264 9.71 -19.42 -12.94
N ALA A 265 8.41 -19.74 -12.81
CA ALA A 265 7.61 -20.36 -13.87
C ALA A 265 7.48 -19.45 -15.11
N GLU A 266 7.36 -18.14 -14.90
CA GLU A 266 7.28 -17.13 -15.96
C GLU A 266 8.65 -16.69 -16.50
N GLY A 267 9.76 -17.19 -15.93
CA GLY A 267 11.12 -16.85 -16.36
C GLY A 267 11.57 -15.41 -16.06
N TRP A 268 10.89 -14.72 -15.14
CA TRP A 268 11.19 -13.34 -14.78
C TRP A 268 12.54 -13.20 -14.08
N GLN A 269 13.46 -12.51 -14.74
CA GLN A 269 14.81 -12.30 -14.27
C GLN A 269 14.87 -11.26 -13.14
N ARG A 270 15.87 -11.42 -12.29
CA ARG A 270 16.14 -10.57 -11.13
C ARG A 270 17.54 -9.97 -11.23
N GLU A 271 17.71 -8.78 -10.69
CA GLU A 271 18.98 -8.08 -10.60
C GLU A 271 19.13 -7.41 -9.23
N TRP A 272 20.38 -7.33 -8.75
CA TRP A 272 20.68 -6.57 -7.55
C TRP A 272 20.82 -5.09 -7.91
N ARG A 273 19.91 -4.26 -7.41
CA ARG A 273 19.92 -2.83 -7.70
C ARG A 273 19.61 -2.03 -6.45
N SER A 274 20.50 -1.09 -6.12
CA SER A 274 20.39 -0.23 -4.94
C SER A 274 20.27 -1.02 -3.63
N GLY A 275 21.09 -2.05 -3.46
CA GLY A 275 21.17 -2.83 -2.22
C GLY A 275 20.04 -3.85 -1.99
N ARG A 276 19.24 -4.13 -3.02
CA ARG A 276 18.13 -5.09 -2.94
C ARG A 276 17.88 -5.80 -4.26
N GLN A 277 17.32 -7.00 -4.19
CA GLN A 277 16.85 -7.73 -5.35
C GLN A 277 15.62 -7.04 -5.95
N GLN A 278 15.63 -6.85 -7.26
CA GLN A 278 14.52 -6.30 -8.05
C GLN A 278 14.37 -7.12 -9.34
N HIS A 279 13.23 -7.00 -10.01
CA HIS A 279 13.16 -7.53 -11.38
C HIS A 279 14.02 -6.68 -12.32
N SER A 280 14.58 -7.32 -13.34
CA SER A 280 15.21 -6.61 -14.45
C SER A 280 14.19 -5.68 -15.13
N SER A 281 14.65 -4.68 -15.87
CA SER A 281 13.74 -3.79 -16.60
C SER A 281 12.80 -4.54 -17.55
N THR A 282 13.32 -5.58 -18.24
CA THR A 282 12.53 -6.45 -19.12
C THR A 282 11.45 -7.19 -18.33
N SER A 283 11.81 -7.83 -17.22
CA SER A 283 10.85 -8.61 -16.44
C SER A 283 9.86 -7.74 -15.66
N GLU A 284 10.19 -6.49 -15.33
CA GLU A 284 9.20 -5.51 -14.84
C GLU A 284 8.15 -5.17 -15.90
N ALA A 285 8.53 -5.10 -17.18
CA ALA A 285 7.60 -4.89 -18.28
C ALA A 285 6.72 -6.13 -18.53
N GLU A 286 7.31 -7.33 -18.49
CA GLU A 286 6.59 -8.60 -18.61
C GLU A 286 5.57 -8.80 -17.49
N LEU A 287 5.97 -8.59 -16.23
CA LEU A 287 5.05 -8.63 -15.09
C LEU A 287 3.91 -7.61 -15.24
N THR A 288 4.20 -6.40 -15.75
CA THR A 288 3.16 -5.38 -15.99
C THR A 288 2.17 -5.84 -17.07
N ARG A 289 2.67 -6.42 -18.17
CA ARG A 289 1.85 -6.98 -19.24
C ARG A 289 0.98 -8.12 -18.71
N TRP A 290 1.59 -9.07 -17.99
CA TRP A 290 0.89 -10.18 -17.36
C TRP A 290 -0.23 -9.70 -16.42
N MET A 291 0.05 -8.71 -15.56
CA MET A 291 -0.98 -8.14 -14.67
C MET A 291 -2.14 -7.52 -15.45
N ARG A 292 -1.85 -6.79 -16.54
CA ARG A 292 -2.87 -6.14 -17.38
C ARG A 292 -3.75 -7.14 -18.13
N GLU A 293 -3.15 -8.22 -18.60
CA GLU A 293 -3.80 -9.28 -19.39
C GLU A 293 -4.62 -10.22 -18.52
N ASN A 294 -4.18 -10.48 -17.29
CA ASN A 294 -4.75 -11.55 -16.48
C ASN A 294 -5.62 -11.05 -15.33
N LEU A 295 -5.35 -9.87 -14.77
CA LEU A 295 -6.02 -9.43 -13.55
C LEU A 295 -7.22 -8.51 -13.80
N TYR A 296 -8.10 -8.48 -12.81
CA TYR A 296 -9.26 -7.59 -12.70
C TYR A 296 -9.22 -6.84 -11.37
N LEU A 297 -9.93 -5.72 -11.30
CA LEU A 297 -9.92 -4.79 -10.17
C LEU A 297 -11.32 -4.38 -9.75
N THR A 298 -11.54 -4.34 -8.45
CA THR A 298 -12.63 -3.59 -7.82
C THR A 298 -12.03 -2.62 -6.79
N TRP A 299 -12.76 -1.57 -6.46
CA TRP A 299 -12.34 -0.59 -5.47
C TRP A 299 -13.52 0.03 -4.73
N VAL A 300 -13.25 0.45 -3.51
CA VAL A 300 -14.21 1.14 -2.64
C VAL A 300 -13.48 2.35 -2.05
N ARG A 301 -14.02 3.55 -2.28
CA ARG A 301 -13.52 4.74 -1.58
C ARG A 301 -13.90 4.63 -0.12
N HIS A 302 -12.99 4.95 0.78
CA HIS A 302 -13.24 4.96 2.21
C HIS A 302 -12.36 6.05 2.83
N PRO A 303 -12.88 6.94 3.69
CA PRO A 303 -12.10 8.07 4.20
C PRO A 303 -10.94 7.61 5.08
N ASN A 304 -11.14 6.56 5.89
CA ASN A 304 -10.13 6.01 6.81
C ASN A 304 -9.92 4.51 6.52
N PRO A 305 -9.41 4.13 5.35
CA PRO A 305 -9.41 2.72 4.90
C PRO A 305 -8.57 1.82 5.80
N SER A 306 -7.61 2.39 6.51
CA SER A 306 -6.77 1.66 7.44
C SER A 306 -7.50 1.21 8.69
N ASP A 307 -8.65 1.78 9.04
CA ASP A 307 -9.43 1.37 10.22
C ASP A 307 -10.16 0.04 10.00
N VAL A 308 -10.43 -0.31 8.74
CA VAL A 308 -11.19 -1.50 8.35
C VAL A 308 -10.33 -2.57 7.67
N GLU A 309 -9.04 -2.29 7.41
CA GLU A 309 -8.17 -3.15 6.59
C GLU A 309 -8.04 -4.57 7.15
N ALA A 310 -7.68 -4.68 8.42
CA ALA A 310 -7.39 -5.97 9.04
C ALA A 310 -8.64 -6.85 9.03
N ASP A 311 -9.81 -6.29 9.32
CA ASP A 311 -11.07 -7.02 9.35
C ASP A 311 -11.54 -7.39 7.95
N VAL A 312 -11.38 -6.51 6.96
CA VAL A 312 -11.65 -6.83 5.55
C VAL A 312 -10.75 -7.98 5.07
N ILE A 313 -9.46 -7.97 5.42
CA ILE A 313 -8.53 -9.06 5.08
C ILE A 313 -8.95 -10.37 5.78
N ARG A 314 -9.34 -10.33 7.05
CA ARG A 314 -9.82 -11.53 7.77
C ARG A 314 -11.12 -12.07 7.20
N LEU A 315 -12.02 -11.20 6.75
CA LEU A 315 -13.30 -11.58 6.14
C LEU A 315 -13.13 -12.17 4.74
N LEU A 316 -12.21 -11.61 3.95
CA LEU A 316 -12.02 -12.00 2.55
C LEU A 316 -10.92 -13.03 2.34
N LEU A 317 -10.03 -13.22 3.32
CA LEU A 317 -8.90 -14.15 3.29
C LEU A 317 -8.14 -14.16 1.94
N PRO A 318 -7.64 -13.00 1.45
CA PRO A 318 -6.96 -12.92 0.16
C PRO A 318 -5.64 -13.71 0.18
N PRO A 319 -5.41 -14.65 -0.75
CA PRO A 319 -4.34 -15.64 -0.67
C PRO A 319 -2.92 -15.08 -0.79
N LEU A 320 -2.74 -13.91 -1.41
CA LEU A 320 -1.43 -13.24 -1.57
C LEU A 320 -1.21 -12.08 -0.59
N ASN A 321 -2.14 -11.84 0.34
CA ASN A 321 -1.87 -10.94 1.46
C ASN A 321 -1.01 -11.65 2.50
N TYR A 322 0.02 -10.96 2.95
CA TYR A 322 0.89 -11.42 4.04
C TYR A 322 0.48 -10.79 5.38
N VAL A 323 0.29 -9.48 5.41
CA VAL A 323 -0.10 -8.76 6.63
C VAL A 323 -1.56 -9.04 6.96
N HIS A 324 -1.87 -9.25 8.24
CA HIS A 324 -3.21 -9.58 8.78
C HIS A 324 -3.81 -10.91 8.29
N ASN A 325 -3.00 -11.80 7.71
CA ASN A 325 -3.48 -12.99 7.01
C ASN A 325 -2.74 -14.28 7.44
N SER A 326 -2.24 -14.33 8.68
CA SER A 326 -1.48 -15.49 9.20
C SER A 326 -2.29 -16.78 9.29
N ALA A 327 -3.62 -16.68 9.31
CA ALA A 327 -4.52 -17.83 9.31
C ALA A 327 -4.71 -18.46 7.91
N HIS A 328 -4.29 -17.78 6.83
CA HIS A 328 -4.47 -18.29 5.48
C HIS A 328 -3.47 -19.44 5.19
N PRO A 329 -3.89 -20.56 4.56
CA PRO A 329 -3.00 -21.70 4.27
C PRO A 329 -1.71 -21.33 3.53
N ASN A 330 -1.79 -20.38 2.59
CA ASN A 330 -0.62 -19.87 1.86
C ASN A 330 0.36 -19.01 2.67
N TYR A 331 0.08 -18.65 3.94
CA TYR A 331 0.91 -17.69 4.68
C TYR A 331 2.38 -18.13 4.78
N SER A 332 2.62 -19.37 5.20
CA SER A 332 3.97 -19.93 5.37
C SER A 332 4.71 -20.06 4.03
N GLU A 333 3.99 -20.49 2.99
CA GLU A 333 4.52 -20.63 1.63
C GLU A 333 4.91 -19.27 1.05
N LEU A 334 3.99 -18.29 1.12
CA LEU A 334 4.21 -16.93 0.65
C LEU A 334 5.41 -16.29 1.34
N ARG A 335 5.55 -16.51 2.65
CA ARG A 335 6.70 -16.06 3.43
C ARG A 335 8.01 -16.65 2.90
N ARG A 336 8.07 -17.98 2.73
CA ARG A 336 9.25 -18.68 2.19
C ARG A 336 9.62 -18.15 0.80
N ARG A 337 8.64 -18.06 -0.10
CA ARG A 337 8.84 -17.58 -1.47
C ARG A 337 9.34 -16.15 -1.51
N ARG A 338 8.78 -15.26 -0.70
CA ARG A 338 9.20 -13.85 -0.64
C ARG A 338 10.60 -13.69 -0.06
N GLU A 339 10.97 -14.50 0.91
CA GLU A 339 12.32 -14.49 1.48
C GLU A 339 13.37 -15.01 0.49
N ALA A 340 13.08 -16.10 -0.22
CA ALA A 340 13.92 -16.59 -1.31
C ALA A 340 14.06 -15.54 -2.42
N TRP A 341 12.95 -14.89 -2.79
CA TRP A 341 12.96 -13.80 -3.77
C TRP A 341 13.88 -12.66 -3.33
N ARG A 342 13.80 -12.25 -2.06
CA ARG A 342 14.58 -11.14 -1.47
C ARG A 342 16.08 -11.42 -1.41
N THR A 343 16.45 -12.66 -1.10
CA THR A 343 17.84 -13.10 -0.94
C THR A 343 18.49 -13.57 -2.24
N GLY A 344 17.71 -13.65 -3.33
CA GLY A 344 18.19 -14.15 -4.61
C GLY A 344 18.21 -15.69 -4.74
N GLY A 345 17.70 -16.41 -3.73
CA GLY A 345 17.50 -17.85 -3.80
C GLY A 345 16.38 -18.25 -4.77
N SER A 346 16.30 -19.55 -5.07
CA SER A 346 15.17 -20.19 -5.75
C SER A 346 14.34 -20.99 -4.74
N VAL A 347 13.06 -21.20 -5.04
CA VAL A 347 12.18 -22.00 -4.20
C VAL A 347 12.12 -23.38 -4.85
N GLY A 348 13.03 -24.27 -4.43
CA GLY A 348 13.06 -25.66 -4.88
C GLY A 348 11.90 -26.48 -4.33
#